data_AF-A0A432RV68-F1
#
_entry.id   AF-A0A432RV68-F1
#
_cell.length_a   1.000
_cell.length_b   1.000
_cell.length_c   1.000
_cell.angle_alpha   90.00
_cell.angle_beta   90.00
_cell.angle_gamma   90.00
#
_symmetry.space_group_name_H-M   'P 1'
#
loop_
_entity.id
_entity.type
_entity.pdbx_description
1 polymer ?
#
loop_
_entity_poly.entity_id
_entity_poly.type
_entity_poly.pdbx_seq_one_letter_code
_entity_poly.pdbx_strand_id
1 'polypeptide(L)' 'IGRHCQLTNVVVDSDTKIPPNTIIGEDPVADAKRFYRNDDGIVLVTQEMVDKLEQTASA' A
#
# COMPACT_ATOMS: atom_id res chain seq x y z
N ILE A 1 -8.30 2.69 -7.05
CA ILE A 1 -7.91 1.28 -6.80
C ILE A 1 -7.89 0.51 -8.12
N GLY A 2 -6.77 -0.14 -8.46
CA GLY A 2 -6.59 -0.92 -9.68
C GLY A 2 -7.26 -2.30 -9.63
N ARG A 3 -7.31 -2.99 -10.78
CA ARG A 3 -7.88 -4.35 -10.88
C ARG A 3 -7.06 -5.37 -10.07
N HIS A 4 -7.72 -6.37 -9.50
CA HIS A 4 -7.11 -7.46 -8.71
C HIS A 4 -6.31 -7.00 -7.48
N CYS A 5 -6.63 -5.83 -6.91
CA CYS A 5 -6.07 -5.46 -5.61
C CYS A 5 -6.69 -6.29 -4.49
N GLN A 6 -5.87 -6.66 -3.51
CA GLN A 6 -6.32 -7.28 -2.26
C GLN A 6 -5.85 -6.40 -1.10
N LEU A 7 -6.80 -5.83 -0.37
CA LEU A 7 -6.54 -4.88 0.70
C LEU A 7 -7.24 -5.38 1.97
N THR A 8 -6.46 -5.64 3.02
CA THR A 8 -6.98 -6.13 4.31
C THR A 8 -6.54 -5.21 5.44
N ASN A 9 -7.49 -4.68 6.21
CA ASN A 9 -7.20 -3.71 7.30
C ASN A 9 -6.38 -2.49 6.83
N VAL A 10 -6.77 -1.91 5.69
CA VAL A 10 -6.07 -0.79 5.07
C VAL A 10 -6.92 0.47 5.08
N VAL A 11 -6.30 1.59 5.46
CA VAL A 11 -6.82 2.94 5.29
C VAL A 11 -6.12 3.57 4.09
N VAL A 12 -6.89 3.89 3.06
CA VAL A 12 -6.39 4.51 1.83
C VAL A 12 -6.85 5.96 1.80
N ASP A 13 -5.93 6.89 1.58
CA ASP A 13 -6.28 8.30 1.42
C ASP A 13 -7.12 8.53 0.15
N SER A 14 -7.96 9.58 0.16
CA SER A 14 -9.00 9.81 -0.85
C SER A 14 -8.47 10.01 -2.26
N ASP A 15 -7.26 10.57 -2.44
CA ASP A 15 -6.68 10.80 -3.78
C ASP A 15 -5.73 9.67 -4.22
N THR A 16 -5.64 8.58 -3.45
CA THR A 16 -4.63 7.55 -3.69
C THR A 16 -5.01 6.57 -4.80
N LYS A 17 -4.16 6.48 -5.80
CA LYS A 17 -4.26 5.54 -6.93
C LYS A 17 -3.42 4.30 -6.66
N ILE A 18 -4.05 3.28 -6.09
CA ILE A 18 -3.40 1.98 -5.91
C ILE A 18 -3.26 1.25 -7.27
N PRO A 19 -2.06 0.80 -7.66
CA PRO A 19 -1.82 0.10 -8.92
C PRO A 19 -2.50 -1.28 -8.97
N PRO A 20 -2.77 -1.86 -10.16
CA PRO A 20 -3.39 -3.17 -10.27
C PRO A 20 -2.48 -4.27 -9.72
N ASN A 21 -3.06 -5.37 -9.22
CA ASN A 21 -2.37 -6.48 -8.57
C ASN A 21 -1.60 -6.10 -7.28
N THR A 22 -1.98 -4.98 -6.64
CA THR A 22 -1.38 -4.62 -5.34
C THR A 22 -2.01 -5.42 -4.21
N ILE A 23 -1.17 -5.99 -3.37
CA ILE A 23 -1.58 -6.72 -2.17
C ILE A 23 -1.03 -5.94 -0.96
N ILE A 24 -1.91 -5.52 -0.06
CA ILE A 24 -1.58 -4.76 1.16
C ILE A 24 -2.36 -5.35 2.33
N GLY A 25 -1.69 -5.57 3.46
CA GLY A 25 -2.26 -6.17 4.66
C GLY A 25 -2.19 -7.70 4.69
N GLU A 26 -1.46 -8.31 3.76
CA GLU A 26 -1.17 -9.75 3.75
C GLU A 26 0.16 -10.07 4.43
N ASP A 27 1.19 -9.24 4.21
CA ASP A 27 2.53 -9.44 4.76
C ASP A 27 2.91 -8.31 5.71
N PRO A 28 2.82 -8.52 7.03
CA PRO A 28 3.01 -7.46 8.02
C PRO A 28 4.40 -6.83 7.99
N VAL A 29 5.42 -7.55 7.50
CA VAL A 29 6.81 -7.08 7.44
C VAL A 29 7.03 -6.24 6.18
N ALA A 30 6.55 -6.70 5.03
CA ALA A 30 6.61 -5.97 3.79
C ALA A 30 5.74 -4.71 3.83
N ASP A 31 4.55 -4.80 4.42
CA ASP A 31 3.65 -3.65 4.58
C ASP A 31 4.26 -2.58 5.49
N ALA A 32 4.87 -2.96 6.61
CA ALA A 32 5.57 -2.01 7.49
C ALA A 32 6.81 -1.39 6.85
N LYS A 33 7.41 -2.04 5.84
CA LYS A 33 8.55 -1.50 5.09
C LYS A 33 8.12 -0.54 3.97
N ARG A 34 6.96 -0.78 3.37
CA ARG A 34 6.44 -0.03 2.20
C ARG A 34 5.51 1.12 2.61
N PHE A 35 4.80 0.95 3.71
CA PHE A 35 3.72 1.82 4.17
C PHE A 35 3.82 2.03 5.68
N TYR A 36 2.98 2.93 6.21
CA TYR A 36 2.85 3.10 7.65
C TYR A 36 1.88 2.05 8.21
N ARG A 37 2.34 1.23 9.15
CA ARG A 37 1.52 0.22 9.83
C ARG A 37 1.52 0.47 11.33
N ASN A 38 0.33 0.49 11.93
CA ASN A 38 0.14 0.63 13.37
C ASN A 38 0.24 -0.72 14.10
N ASP A 39 0.40 -0.67 15.43
CA ASP A 39 0.38 -1.86 16.31
C ASP A 39 -0.93 -2.67 16.21
N ASP A 40 -2.06 -2.02 15.93
CA ASP A 40 -3.36 -2.68 15.70
C ASP A 40 -3.39 -3.47 14.37
N GLY A 41 -2.35 -3.34 13.55
CA GLY A 41 -2.23 -4.01 12.26
C GLY A 41 -2.85 -3.24 11.09
N ILE A 42 -3.37 -2.03 11.33
CA ILE A 42 -3.93 -1.15 10.30
C ILE A 42 -2.79 -0.53 9.46
N VAL A 43 -2.92 -0.61 8.14
CA VAL A 43 -1.96 -0.02 7.19
C VAL A 43 -2.52 1.28 6.60
N LEU A 44 -1.79 2.38 6.73
CA LEU A 44 -2.08 3.65 6.08
C LEU A 44 -1.33 3.75 4.75
N VAL A 45 -2.08 4.01 3.69
CA VAL A 45 -1.56 4.15 2.32
C VAL A 45 -1.90 5.54 1.79
N THR A 46 -0.87 6.24 1.33
CA THR A 46 -0.98 7.58 0.73
C THR A 46 -0.38 7.59 -0.69
N GLN A 47 -0.79 8.56 -1.50
CA GLN A 47 -0.28 8.70 -2.87
C GLN A 47 1.25 8.85 -2.92
N GLU A 48 1.85 9.56 -1.96
CA GLU A 48 3.31 9.72 -1.89
C GLU A 48 4.02 8.39 -1.62
N MET A 49 3.46 7.53 -0.76
CA MET A 49 4.02 6.21 -0.50
C MET A 49 3.95 5.31 -1.74
N VAL A 50 2.85 5.37 -2.49
CA VAL A 50 2.68 4.62 -3.74
C VAL A 50 3.67 5.12 -4.80
N ASP A 51 3.83 6.43 -4.94
CA ASP A 51 4.77 7.04 -5.89
C ASP A 51 6.22 6.56 -5.66
N LYS A 52 6.65 6.45 -4.40
CA LYS A 52 7.96 5.90 -4.03
C LYS A 52 8.14 4.44 -4.47
N LEU A 53 7.07 3.64 -4.46
CA LEU A 53 7.12 2.25 -4.92
C LEU A 53 7.26 2.16 -6.44
N GLU A 54 6.55 3.00 -7.19
CA GLU A 54 6.64 3.02 -8.66
C GLU A 54 8.03 3.44 -9.15
N GLN A 55 8.69 4.39 -8.48
CA GLN A 55 10.05 4.81 -8.82
C GLN A 55 11.10 3.69 -8.65
N THR A 56 10.86 2.72 -7.78
CA THR A 56 11.82 1.62 -7.52
C THR A 56 11.71 0.49 -8.56
N ALA A 57 10.57 0.37 -9.26
CA ALA A 57 10.34 -0.68 -10.27
C ALA A 57 10.89 -0.35 -11.67
N SER A 58 11.38 0.88 -11.87
CA SER A 58 11.93 1.38 -13.16
C SER A 58 13.45 1.57 -13.15
N ALA A 59 14.17 0.96 -12.20
CA ALA A 59 15.64 0.98 -12.12
C ALA A 59 16.25 -0.39 -12.46
#